data_AF-A0AAD9KFF2-F1
#
_entry.id   AF-A0AAD9KFF2-F1
#
_cell.length_a   1.000
_cell.length_b   1.000
_cell.length_c   1.000
_cell.angle_alpha   90.00
_cell.angle_beta   90.00
_cell.angle_gamma   90.00
#
_symmetry.space_group_name_H-M   'P 1'
#
loop_
_entity.id
_entity.type
_entity.pdbx_description
1 polymer ?
#
loop_
_entity_poly.entity_id
_entity_poly.type
_entity_poly.pdbx_seq_one_letter_code
_entity_poly.pdbx_strand_id
1 'polypeptide(L)'
;MKCVVIHGHHRADQIQMTPEELQVARSQMAQDNMMLVSLLESHGAHARPLFVGSGVLQGELDSWNAPEGSQSQINTDPIKWAMRSGHIPVLQSIGESPRGQLINLDISQVTAAVSRGLQPRKVIFVNTSGGIQDEKAEVIANINLPVTLDSAFDKPWCTPEIKQRIHYIAFLVNLLPSRSSVVITSATKLLTELFTHHGSGTFFKNMETIRVHHSLKQVDLKRLRDLIGRSFGKALQNDYFDGLEHKLHTLYLSEGYV
;
A
#
# COMPACT_ATOMS: atom_id res chain seq x y z
N MET A 1 -0.67 7.91 -16.01
CA MET A 1 -0.39 6.90 -14.96
C MET A 1 -1.57 5.93 -14.94
N LYS A 2 -1.37 4.62 -14.81
CA LYS A 2 -2.48 3.65 -14.71
C LYS A 2 -2.71 3.36 -13.23
N CYS A 3 -3.90 3.63 -12.71
CA CYS A 3 -4.28 3.33 -11.34
C CYS A 3 -5.45 2.34 -11.32
N VAL A 4 -5.62 1.70 -10.17
CA VAL A 4 -6.77 0.86 -9.84
C VAL A 4 -7.42 1.53 -8.64
N VAL A 5 -8.74 1.75 -8.71
CA VAL A 5 -9.50 2.34 -7.61
C VAL A 5 -10.32 1.23 -6.97
N ILE A 6 -10.26 1.15 -5.64
CA ILE A 6 -11.04 0.19 -4.86
C ILE A 6 -11.80 1.02 -3.82
N HIS A 7 -13.11 0.79 -3.71
CA HIS A 7 -13.95 1.41 -2.69
C HIS A 7 -14.78 0.36 -1.96
N GLY A 8 -15.23 0.72 -0.77
CA GLY A 8 -15.96 -0.18 0.10
C GLY A 8 -15.75 0.17 1.56
N HIS A 9 -16.14 -0.76 2.43
CA HIS A 9 -16.20 -0.53 3.86
C HIS A 9 -15.06 -1.24 4.58
N HIS A 10 -14.53 -0.61 5.63
CA HIS A 10 -13.67 -1.28 6.58
C HIS A 10 -14.55 -2.02 7.58
N ARG A 11 -14.33 -3.32 7.75
CA ARG A 11 -14.95 -4.11 8.82
C ARG A 11 -14.21 -3.78 10.12
N ALA A 12 -14.65 -2.73 10.82
CA ALA A 12 -14.31 -2.61 12.24
C ALA A 12 -15.11 -3.69 12.98
N ASP A 13 -14.46 -4.42 13.88
CA ASP A 13 -15.02 -5.60 14.54
C ASP A 13 -16.49 -5.38 15.01
N GLN A 14 -17.37 -6.33 14.64
CA GLN A 14 -18.69 -6.63 15.25
C GLN A 14 -20.02 -6.13 14.62
N ILE A 15 -20.13 -5.93 13.30
CA ILE A 15 -21.46 -6.00 12.65
C ILE A 15 -21.42 -7.06 11.56
N GLN A 16 -21.92 -8.25 11.88
CA GLN A 16 -22.23 -9.26 10.87
C GLN A 16 -23.46 -8.81 10.11
N MET A 17 -23.34 -8.65 8.80
CA MET A 17 -24.51 -8.34 7.96
C MET A 17 -25.40 -9.57 7.81
N THR A 18 -26.71 -9.39 7.71
CA THR A 18 -27.60 -10.42 7.17
C THR A 18 -27.48 -10.50 5.64
N PRO A 19 -27.92 -11.61 5.00
CA PRO A 19 -27.99 -11.68 3.54
C PRO A 19 -28.81 -10.55 2.90
N GLU A 20 -29.90 -10.12 3.55
CA GLU A 20 -30.72 -8.99 3.10
C GLU A 20 -29.95 -7.66 3.18
N GLU A 21 -29.23 -7.43 4.28
CA GLU A 21 -28.38 -6.26 4.45
C GLU A 21 -27.26 -6.23 3.40
N LEU A 22 -26.65 -7.39 3.09
CA LEU A 22 -25.66 -7.46 2.01
C LEU A 22 -26.27 -7.14 0.64
N GLN A 23 -27.52 -7.55 0.37
CA GLN A 23 -28.17 -7.22 -0.90
C GLN A 23 -28.44 -5.71 -1.04
N VAL A 24 -28.81 -5.04 0.07
CA VAL A 24 -28.92 -3.57 0.13
C VAL A 24 -27.55 -2.93 -0.06
N ALA A 25 -26.53 -3.38 0.67
CA ALA A 25 -25.16 -2.88 0.56
C ALA A 25 -24.60 -3.06 -0.86
N ARG A 26 -24.86 -4.20 -1.52
CA ARG A 26 -24.50 -4.43 -2.93
C ARG A 26 -25.11 -3.40 -3.85
N SER A 27 -26.39 -3.10 -3.65
CA SER A 27 -27.10 -2.14 -4.49
C SER A 27 -26.53 -0.73 -4.31
N GLN A 28 -26.24 -0.34 -3.07
CA GLN A 28 -25.60 0.94 -2.75
C GLN A 28 -24.19 1.02 -3.33
N MET A 29 -23.33 0.02 -3.10
CA MET A 29 -21.96 0.01 -3.62
C MET A 29 -21.93 0.00 -5.15
N ALA A 30 -22.89 -0.64 -5.82
CA ALA A 30 -23.02 -0.54 -7.27
C ALA A 30 -23.36 0.89 -7.72
N GLN A 31 -24.26 1.59 -7.01
CA GLN A 31 -24.57 2.99 -7.28
C GLN A 31 -23.36 3.90 -7.04
N ASP A 32 -22.65 3.72 -5.93
CA ASP A 32 -21.43 4.48 -5.61
C ASP A 32 -20.35 4.25 -6.67
N ASN A 33 -20.23 3.01 -7.16
CA ASN A 33 -19.30 2.67 -8.24
C ASN A 33 -19.65 3.40 -9.54
N MET A 34 -20.93 3.41 -9.93
CA MET A 34 -21.40 4.13 -11.12
C MET A 34 -21.23 5.63 -10.96
N MET A 35 -21.50 6.19 -9.79
CA MET A 35 -21.30 7.60 -9.48
C MET A 35 -19.83 7.99 -9.61
N LEU A 36 -18.93 7.20 -9.01
CA LEU A 36 -17.49 7.45 -9.07
C LEU A 36 -16.95 7.36 -10.51
N VAL A 37 -17.37 6.35 -11.27
CA VAL A 37 -17.03 6.24 -12.70
C VAL A 37 -17.54 7.45 -13.48
N SER A 38 -18.80 7.84 -13.28
CA SER A 38 -19.40 9.00 -13.97
C SER A 38 -18.67 10.30 -13.64
N LEU A 39 -18.23 10.47 -12.39
CA LEU A 39 -17.43 11.63 -11.97
C LEU A 39 -16.03 11.63 -12.60
N LEU A 40 -15.39 10.47 -12.72
CA LEU A 40 -14.10 10.35 -13.41
C LEU A 40 -14.25 10.68 -14.91
N GLU A 41 -15.29 10.14 -15.55
CA GLU A 41 -15.57 10.35 -16.97
C GLU A 41 -15.95 11.81 -17.28
N SER A 42 -16.73 12.46 -16.42
CA SER A 42 -17.07 13.88 -16.58
C SER A 42 -15.86 14.81 -16.48
N HIS A 43 -14.77 14.35 -15.87
CA HIS A 43 -13.48 15.04 -15.80
C HIS A 43 -12.45 14.52 -16.82
N GLY A 44 -12.90 13.77 -17.84
CA GLY A 44 -12.08 13.35 -18.98
C GLY A 44 -11.24 12.09 -18.73
N ALA A 45 -11.42 11.37 -17.62
CA ALA A 45 -10.77 10.09 -17.39
C ALA A 45 -11.65 8.93 -17.88
N HIS A 46 -11.10 8.02 -18.67
CA HIS A 46 -11.80 6.78 -19.00
C HIS A 46 -11.77 5.86 -17.79
N ALA A 47 -12.92 5.54 -17.20
CA ALA A 47 -13.04 4.61 -16.08
C ALA A 47 -13.89 3.40 -16.48
N ARG A 48 -13.73 2.29 -15.78
CA ARG A 48 -14.52 1.07 -16.03
C ARG A 48 -14.94 0.44 -14.72
N PRO A 49 -16.25 0.34 -14.44
CA PRO A 49 -16.73 -0.34 -13.26
C PRO A 49 -16.51 -1.84 -13.43
N LEU A 50 -15.96 -2.49 -12.40
CA LEU A 50 -15.86 -3.94 -12.29
C LEU A 50 -16.80 -4.39 -11.17
N PHE A 51 -18.00 -4.81 -11.54
CA PHE A 51 -19.02 -5.26 -10.59
C PHE A 51 -18.77 -6.71 -10.10
N VAL A 52 -19.47 -7.09 -9.03
CA VAL A 52 -19.56 -8.50 -8.62
C VAL A 52 -20.09 -9.36 -9.78
N GLY A 53 -19.58 -10.58 -9.94
CA GLY A 53 -19.84 -11.42 -11.12
C GLY A 53 -18.83 -11.22 -12.27
N SER A 54 -17.93 -10.25 -12.18
CA SER A 54 -16.81 -10.10 -13.14
C SER A 54 -15.68 -11.12 -12.94
N GLY A 55 -15.82 -12.02 -11.96
CA GLY A 55 -14.81 -13.01 -11.59
C GLY A 55 -13.55 -12.43 -10.92
N VAL A 56 -13.52 -11.13 -10.61
CA VAL A 56 -12.32 -10.47 -10.06
C VAL A 56 -12.07 -10.87 -8.61
N LEU A 57 -13.11 -10.83 -7.76
CA LEU A 57 -13.01 -11.11 -6.33
C LEU A 57 -13.74 -12.41 -6.01
N GLN A 58 -12.98 -13.45 -5.68
CA GLN A 58 -13.50 -14.73 -5.24
C GLN A 58 -13.09 -14.98 -3.78
N GLY A 59 -14.02 -15.54 -3.02
CA GLY A 59 -13.85 -15.76 -1.59
C GLY A 59 -14.57 -17.01 -1.10
N GLU A 60 -14.39 -17.28 0.17
CA GLU A 60 -15.15 -18.30 0.90
C GLU A 60 -15.93 -17.63 2.02
N LEU A 61 -17.18 -18.05 2.20
CA LEU A 61 -18.01 -17.59 3.30
C LEU A 61 -17.47 -18.15 4.63
N ASP A 62 -17.44 -17.32 5.66
CA ASP A 62 -17.03 -17.73 7.02
C ASP A 62 -18.00 -18.78 7.59
N SER A 63 -19.28 -18.71 7.20
CA SER A 63 -20.27 -19.75 7.47
C SER A 63 -21.38 -19.75 6.41
N TRP A 64 -22.10 -20.86 6.26
CA TRP A 64 -23.17 -20.98 5.26
C TRP A 64 -24.29 -19.93 5.41
N ASN A 65 -24.54 -19.47 6.64
CA ASN A 65 -25.63 -18.54 6.96
C ASN A 65 -25.17 -17.08 7.13
N ALA A 66 -23.86 -16.81 7.11
CA ALA A 66 -23.32 -15.47 7.24
C ALA A 66 -22.72 -15.04 5.90
N PRO A 67 -23.09 -13.87 5.35
CA PRO A 67 -22.57 -13.35 4.09
C PRO A 67 -21.13 -12.83 4.19
N GLU A 68 -20.53 -12.90 5.38
CA GLU A 68 -19.14 -12.52 5.61
C GLU A 68 -18.21 -13.62 5.11
N GLY A 69 -17.04 -13.21 4.61
CA GLY A 69 -16.04 -14.17 4.17
C GLY A 69 -14.65 -13.58 4.15
N SER A 70 -13.70 -14.46 3.85
CA SER A 70 -12.34 -14.07 3.55
C SER A 70 -12.09 -14.14 2.05
N GLN A 71 -11.36 -13.14 1.54
CA GLN A 71 -10.92 -13.15 0.16
C GLN A 71 -9.92 -14.30 -0.01
N SER A 72 -10.21 -15.23 -0.95
CA SER A 72 -9.38 -16.41 -1.18
C SER A 72 -8.55 -16.27 -2.46
N GLN A 73 -9.18 -15.85 -3.56
CA GLN A 73 -8.54 -15.70 -4.85
C GLN A 73 -8.91 -14.40 -5.56
N ILE A 74 -7.93 -13.79 -6.22
CA ILE A 74 -8.13 -12.61 -7.06
C ILE A 74 -7.79 -12.95 -8.50
N ASN A 75 -8.73 -12.70 -9.41
CA ASN A 75 -8.45 -12.73 -10.83
C ASN A 75 -8.03 -11.32 -11.30
N THR A 76 -6.75 -11.16 -11.60
CA THR A 76 -6.22 -9.87 -12.07
C THR A 76 -6.49 -9.59 -13.55
N ASP A 77 -7.00 -10.55 -14.32
CA ASP A 77 -7.14 -10.40 -15.77
C ASP A 77 -8.14 -9.32 -16.19
N PRO A 78 -9.34 -9.20 -15.58
CA PRO A 78 -10.25 -8.10 -15.90
C PRO A 78 -9.66 -6.73 -15.56
N ILE A 79 -8.93 -6.63 -14.43
CA ILE A 79 -8.23 -5.41 -14.01
C ILE A 79 -7.16 -5.03 -15.04
N LYS A 80 -6.30 -5.99 -15.42
CA LYS A 80 -5.25 -5.79 -16.42
C LYS A 80 -5.82 -5.47 -17.80
N TRP A 81 -6.93 -6.08 -18.19
CA TRP A 81 -7.61 -5.80 -19.45
C TRP A 81 -8.15 -4.36 -19.49
N ALA A 82 -8.82 -3.90 -18.43
CA ALA A 82 -9.28 -2.52 -18.32
C ALA A 82 -8.10 -1.52 -18.44
N MET A 83 -7.02 -1.77 -17.68
CA MET A 83 -5.80 -0.96 -17.74
C MET A 83 -5.12 -0.97 -19.12
N ARG A 84 -5.08 -2.11 -19.82
CA ARG A 84 -4.54 -2.20 -21.19
C ARG A 84 -5.40 -1.43 -22.18
N SER A 85 -6.72 -1.42 -21.97
CA SER A 85 -7.69 -0.68 -22.77
C SER A 85 -7.72 0.83 -22.46
N GLY A 86 -6.81 1.34 -21.62
CA GLY A 86 -6.74 2.76 -21.28
C GLY A 86 -7.75 3.23 -20.23
N HIS A 87 -8.43 2.31 -19.55
CA HIS A 87 -9.43 2.65 -18.53
C HIS A 87 -8.85 2.50 -17.12
N ILE A 88 -9.37 3.30 -16.19
CA ILE A 88 -9.18 3.16 -14.74
C ILE A 88 -10.20 2.13 -14.24
N PRO A 89 -9.80 0.89 -13.88
CA PRO A 89 -10.70 -0.05 -13.25
C PRO A 89 -11.13 0.45 -11.86
N VAL A 90 -12.43 0.42 -11.61
CA VAL A 90 -13.04 0.80 -10.32
C VAL A 90 -13.76 -0.42 -9.74
N LEU A 91 -13.27 -0.90 -8.61
CA LEU A 91 -13.72 -2.10 -7.93
C LEU A 91 -14.44 -1.75 -6.62
N GLN A 92 -15.43 -2.57 -6.28
CA GLN A 92 -16.11 -2.53 -4.99
C GLN A 92 -15.66 -3.72 -4.13
N SER A 93 -15.66 -3.60 -2.79
CA SER A 93 -15.28 -4.67 -1.87
C SER A 93 -16.39 -5.73 -1.64
N ILE A 94 -16.99 -6.21 -2.73
CA ILE A 94 -17.95 -7.33 -2.71
C ILE A 94 -17.46 -8.39 -3.69
N GLY A 95 -17.36 -9.62 -3.19
CA GLY A 95 -16.94 -10.79 -3.96
C GLY A 95 -18.06 -11.80 -4.16
N GLU A 96 -17.68 -12.93 -4.73
CA GLU A 96 -18.57 -14.08 -4.90
C GLU A 96 -17.90 -15.38 -4.46
N SER A 97 -18.69 -16.32 -3.95
CA SER A 97 -18.25 -17.69 -3.70
C SER A 97 -18.13 -18.46 -5.01
N PRO A 98 -17.45 -19.63 -5.03
CA PRO A 98 -17.46 -20.52 -6.20
C PRO A 98 -18.86 -20.96 -6.65
N ARG A 99 -19.87 -20.82 -5.80
CA ARG A 99 -21.29 -21.09 -6.10
C ARG A 99 -22.08 -19.85 -6.52
N GLY A 100 -21.43 -18.69 -6.66
CA GLY A 100 -22.04 -17.42 -7.04
C GLY A 100 -22.80 -16.70 -5.91
N GLN A 101 -22.58 -17.09 -4.64
CA GLN A 101 -23.18 -16.38 -3.50
C GLN A 101 -22.38 -15.09 -3.24
N LEU A 102 -23.07 -14.00 -2.93
CA LEU A 102 -22.42 -12.73 -2.59
C LEU A 102 -21.64 -12.86 -1.29
N ILE A 103 -20.46 -12.24 -1.24
CA ILE A 103 -19.61 -12.20 -0.06
C ILE A 103 -19.27 -10.74 0.24
N ASN A 104 -19.54 -10.31 1.47
CA ASN A 104 -19.03 -9.05 1.99
C ASN A 104 -17.55 -9.20 2.33
N LEU A 105 -16.70 -8.38 1.70
CA LEU A 105 -15.25 -8.44 1.88
C LEU A 105 -14.76 -7.15 2.52
N ASP A 106 -13.86 -7.28 3.48
CA ASP A 106 -13.17 -6.13 4.05
C ASP A 106 -12.30 -5.43 2.99
N ILE A 107 -12.40 -4.11 2.89
CA ILE A 107 -11.65 -3.31 1.92
C ILE A 107 -10.12 -3.47 2.08
N SER A 108 -9.62 -3.71 3.29
CA SER A 108 -8.21 -3.94 3.56
C SER A 108 -7.77 -5.28 2.99
N GLN A 109 -8.56 -6.35 3.17
CA GLN A 109 -8.29 -7.64 2.53
C GLN A 109 -8.27 -7.54 1.00
N VAL A 110 -9.28 -6.89 0.41
CA VAL A 110 -9.36 -6.68 -1.04
C VAL A 110 -8.15 -5.88 -1.55
N THR A 111 -7.79 -4.80 -0.84
CA THR A 111 -6.63 -3.97 -1.18
C THR A 111 -5.33 -4.77 -1.13
N ALA A 112 -5.14 -5.60 -0.10
CA ALA A 112 -3.96 -6.46 0.01
C ALA A 112 -3.90 -7.49 -1.11
N ALA A 113 -5.03 -8.11 -1.47
CA ALA A 113 -5.11 -9.08 -2.55
C ALA A 113 -4.78 -8.46 -3.92
N VAL A 114 -5.39 -7.31 -4.24
CA VAL A 114 -5.12 -6.55 -5.47
C VAL A 114 -3.66 -6.12 -5.52
N SER A 115 -3.14 -5.59 -4.41
CA SER A 115 -1.74 -5.14 -4.32
C SER A 115 -0.77 -6.31 -4.50
N ARG A 116 -1.05 -7.48 -3.92
CA ARG A 116 -0.26 -8.69 -4.13
C ARG A 116 -0.28 -9.14 -5.59
N GLY A 117 -1.45 -9.14 -6.23
CA GLY A 117 -1.61 -9.58 -7.62
C GLY A 117 -1.03 -8.63 -8.66
N LEU A 118 -0.95 -7.33 -8.36
CA LEU A 118 -0.49 -6.29 -9.30
C LEU A 118 0.90 -5.73 -8.99
N GLN A 119 1.42 -5.92 -7.77
CA GLN A 119 2.72 -5.42 -7.31
C GLN A 119 2.93 -3.93 -7.64
N PRO A 120 2.03 -3.02 -7.22
CA PRO A 120 2.10 -1.60 -7.59
C PRO A 120 3.28 -0.89 -6.93
N ARG A 121 3.78 0.18 -7.55
CA ARG A 121 4.82 1.06 -6.96
C ARG A 121 4.30 1.89 -5.78
N LYS A 122 3.02 2.19 -5.73
CA LYS A 122 2.42 2.99 -4.66
C LYS A 122 1.00 2.49 -4.37
N VAL A 123 0.69 2.28 -3.10
CA VAL A 123 -0.68 2.04 -2.62
C VAL A 123 -1.09 3.25 -1.80
N ILE A 124 -2.25 3.82 -2.10
CA ILE A 124 -2.71 5.05 -1.47
C ILE A 124 -4.06 4.81 -0.83
N PHE A 125 -4.12 5.02 0.49
CA PHE A 125 -5.35 5.12 1.25
C PHE A 125 -5.76 6.59 1.31
N VAL A 126 -7.04 6.85 1.03
CA VAL A 126 -7.60 8.19 1.09
C VAL A 126 -8.47 8.32 2.34
N ASN A 127 -8.24 9.37 3.14
CA ASN A 127 -9.09 9.72 4.28
C ASN A 127 -9.35 11.24 4.33
N THR A 128 -10.18 11.65 5.28
CA THR A 128 -10.58 13.06 5.45
C THR A 128 -9.53 13.90 6.18
N SER A 129 -8.77 13.31 7.10
CA SER A 129 -7.71 13.99 7.86
C SER A 129 -6.44 14.25 7.04
N GLY A 130 -6.28 13.56 5.91
CA GLY A 130 -5.09 13.66 5.08
C GLY A 130 -3.87 12.90 5.59
N GLY A 131 -4.05 11.96 6.51
CA GLY A 131 -2.99 11.15 7.12
C GLY A 131 -3.38 10.62 8.50
N ILE A 132 -2.39 10.12 9.25
CA ILE A 132 -2.47 9.89 10.70
C ILE A 132 -2.11 11.20 11.38
N GLN A 133 -2.96 11.63 12.31
CA GLN A 133 -2.76 12.86 13.07
C GLN A 133 -2.20 12.56 14.46
N ASP A 134 -1.34 13.45 14.95
CA ASP A 134 -0.88 13.45 16.34
C ASP A 134 -1.90 14.14 17.27
N GLU A 135 -1.56 14.29 18.55
CA GLU A 135 -2.41 14.96 19.55
C GLU A 135 -2.68 16.45 19.26
N LYS A 136 -1.92 17.07 18.35
CA LYS A 136 -2.09 18.47 17.91
C LYS A 136 -2.88 18.57 16.61
N ALA A 137 -3.43 17.46 16.12
CA ALA A 137 -4.09 17.32 14.82
C ALA A 137 -3.15 17.56 13.62
N GLU A 138 -1.83 17.48 13.83
CA GLU A 138 -0.84 17.61 12.76
C GLU A 138 -0.59 16.26 12.10
N VAL A 139 -0.41 16.25 10.78
CA VAL A 139 -0.19 15.02 10.03
C VAL A 139 1.23 14.52 10.25
N ILE A 140 1.35 13.29 10.75
CA ILE A 140 2.62 12.59 10.90
C ILE A 140 3.12 12.22 9.50
N ALA A 141 4.21 12.85 9.07
CA ALA A 141 4.69 12.71 7.69
C ALA A 141 5.25 11.32 7.35
N ASN A 142 5.97 10.69 8.29
CA ASN A 142 6.65 9.42 8.03
C ASN A 142 6.49 8.45 9.20
N ILE A 143 6.16 7.19 8.89
CA ILE A 143 6.23 6.06 9.81
C ILE A 143 7.17 5.02 9.20
N ASN A 144 8.32 4.88 9.86
CA ASN A 144 9.38 4.00 9.42
C ASN A 144 9.12 2.57 9.90
N LEU A 145 9.18 1.60 8.99
CA LEU A 145 8.94 0.19 9.28
C LEU A 145 10.25 -0.61 9.34
N PRO A 146 10.37 -1.62 10.24
CA PRO A 146 9.37 -2.03 11.22
C PRO A 146 9.22 -1.01 12.36
N VAL A 147 7.98 -0.75 12.78
CA VAL A 147 7.72 0.08 13.97
C VAL A 147 8.11 -0.73 15.21
N THR A 148 9.16 -0.31 15.91
CA THR A 148 9.48 -0.87 17.22
C THR A 148 8.48 -0.37 18.26
N LEU A 149 8.18 -1.20 19.27
CA LEU A 149 7.27 -0.87 20.37
C LEU A 149 7.59 0.52 20.96
N ASP A 150 8.88 0.82 21.11
CA ASP A 150 9.38 2.05 21.75
C ASP A 150 9.22 3.35 20.91
N SER A 151 9.03 3.28 19.60
CA SER A 151 9.16 4.48 18.73
C SER A 151 7.85 5.18 18.39
N ALA A 152 6.75 4.45 18.22
CA ALA A 152 5.44 5.03 17.85
C ALA A 152 4.24 4.47 18.62
N PHE A 153 4.28 3.21 19.08
CA PHE A 153 3.12 2.57 19.72
C PHE A 153 2.85 3.05 21.15
N ASP A 154 3.86 3.60 21.82
CA ASP A 154 3.70 4.18 23.15
C ASP A 154 3.32 5.67 23.11
N LYS A 155 3.09 6.25 21.92
CA LYS A 155 2.72 7.65 21.79
C LYS A 155 1.22 7.87 22.10
N PRO A 156 0.83 9.01 22.71
CA PRO A 156 -0.56 9.28 23.08
C PRO A 156 -1.54 9.27 21.90
N TRP A 157 -1.08 9.65 20.72
CA TRP A 157 -1.88 9.64 19.49
C TRP A 157 -2.12 8.23 18.93
N CYS A 158 -1.37 7.21 19.37
CA CYS A 158 -1.46 5.86 18.82
C CYS A 158 -2.58 5.06 19.51
N THR A 159 -3.83 5.37 19.17
CA THR A 159 -5.00 4.61 19.62
C THR A 159 -4.96 3.15 19.14
N PRO A 160 -5.74 2.22 19.73
CA PRO A 160 -5.84 0.84 19.25
C PRO A 160 -6.17 0.73 17.76
N GLU A 161 -7.05 1.59 17.24
CA GLU A 161 -7.45 1.62 15.83
C GLU A 161 -6.28 2.06 14.93
N ILE A 162 -5.53 3.09 15.34
CA ILE A 162 -4.33 3.53 14.64
C ILE A 162 -3.27 2.43 14.66
N LYS A 163 -3.08 1.76 15.79
CA LYS A 163 -2.15 0.65 15.94
C LYS A 163 -2.50 -0.51 15.00
N GLN A 164 -3.77 -0.92 14.96
CA GLN A 164 -4.26 -1.94 14.02
C GLN A 164 -4.01 -1.52 12.56
N ARG A 165 -4.26 -0.25 12.21
CA ARG A 165 -4.01 0.28 10.88
C ARG A 165 -2.53 0.28 10.51
N ILE A 166 -1.64 0.65 11.43
CA ILE A 166 -0.19 0.58 11.24
C ILE A 166 0.25 -0.88 11.04
N HIS A 167 -0.26 -1.83 11.84
CA HIS A 167 0.05 -3.25 11.66
C HIS A 167 -0.41 -3.77 10.29
N TYR A 168 -1.62 -3.42 9.85
CA TYR A 168 -2.12 -3.78 8.53
C TYR A 168 -1.26 -3.18 7.40
N ILE A 169 -0.90 -1.89 7.50
CA ILE A 169 -0.02 -1.26 6.51
C ILE A 169 1.36 -1.88 6.51
N ALA A 170 1.91 -2.23 7.67
CA ALA A 170 3.19 -2.93 7.75
C ALA A 170 3.13 -4.31 7.09
N PHE A 171 2.06 -5.07 7.33
CA PHE A 171 1.77 -6.31 6.61
C PHE A 171 1.72 -6.08 5.10
N LEU A 172 1.00 -5.06 4.64
CA LEU A 172 0.86 -4.74 3.23
C LEU A 172 2.18 -4.34 2.56
N VAL A 173 2.99 -3.49 3.21
CA VAL A 173 4.32 -3.09 2.70
C VAL A 173 5.22 -4.32 2.56
N ASN A 174 5.17 -5.27 3.50
CA ASN A 174 5.94 -6.51 3.45
C ASN A 174 5.51 -7.48 2.34
N LEU A 175 4.30 -7.34 1.79
CA LEU A 175 3.83 -8.11 0.63
C LEU A 175 4.30 -7.56 -0.72
N LEU A 176 4.92 -6.37 -0.71
CA LEU A 176 5.25 -5.61 -1.92
C LEU A 176 6.76 -5.59 -2.17
N PRO A 177 7.19 -5.29 -3.41
CA PRO A 177 8.60 -5.11 -3.72
C PRO A 177 9.20 -3.96 -2.90
N SER A 178 10.51 -4.00 -2.63
CA SER A 178 11.22 -2.97 -1.83
C SER A 178 11.10 -1.54 -2.38
N ARG A 179 10.80 -1.40 -3.67
CA ARG A 179 10.59 -0.11 -4.34
C ARG A 179 9.18 0.45 -4.18
N SER A 180 8.28 -0.32 -3.58
CA SER A 180 6.91 0.10 -3.34
C SER A 180 6.78 0.87 -2.04
N SER A 181 5.77 1.74 -1.98
CA SER A 181 5.42 2.50 -0.79
C SER A 181 3.92 2.49 -0.54
N VAL A 182 3.55 2.70 0.72
CA VAL A 182 2.15 2.86 1.13
C VAL A 182 2.00 4.22 1.76
N VAL A 183 0.89 4.89 1.47
CA VAL A 183 0.61 6.26 1.91
C VAL A 183 -0.83 6.40 2.35
N ILE A 184 -1.06 7.22 3.37
CA ILE A 184 -2.39 7.74 3.71
C ILE A 184 -2.39 9.25 3.43
N THR A 185 -3.32 9.73 2.61
CA THR A 185 -3.47 11.17 2.29
C THR A 185 -4.95 11.54 2.07
N SER A 186 -5.24 12.79 1.74
CA SER A 186 -6.59 13.24 1.38
C SER A 186 -6.73 13.33 -0.14
N ALA A 187 -7.98 13.30 -0.63
CA ALA A 187 -8.26 13.46 -2.06
C ALA A 187 -7.68 14.77 -2.61
N THR A 188 -7.75 15.86 -1.84
CA THR A 188 -7.23 17.19 -2.22
C THR A 188 -5.71 17.26 -2.25
N LYS A 189 -5.03 16.41 -1.48
CA LYS A 189 -3.56 16.36 -1.35
C LYS A 189 -2.92 15.25 -2.20
N LEU A 190 -3.73 14.45 -2.92
CA LEU A 190 -3.27 13.29 -3.68
C LEU A 190 -2.17 13.62 -4.71
N LEU A 191 -2.32 14.72 -5.45
CA LEU A 191 -1.34 15.12 -6.47
C LEU A 191 -0.02 15.57 -5.83
N THR A 192 -0.09 16.37 -4.78
CA THR A 192 1.09 16.81 -4.02
C THR A 192 1.84 15.59 -3.48
N GLU A 193 1.13 14.62 -2.93
CA GLU A 193 1.69 13.37 -2.44
C GLU A 193 2.30 12.48 -3.55
N LEU A 194 1.75 12.50 -4.76
CA LEU A 194 2.27 11.71 -5.89
C LEU A 194 3.53 12.30 -6.53
N PHE A 195 3.68 13.63 -6.52
CA PHE A 195 4.66 14.32 -7.35
C PHE A 195 5.63 15.22 -6.59
N THR A 196 5.56 15.30 -5.26
CA THR A 196 6.52 16.07 -4.45
C THR A 196 7.42 15.17 -3.61
N HIS A 197 8.60 15.69 -3.29
CA HIS A 197 9.56 15.01 -2.41
C HIS A 197 9.15 15.05 -0.94
N HIS A 198 8.42 16.09 -0.52
CA HIS A 198 7.97 16.24 0.87
C HIS A 198 6.70 15.46 1.16
N GLY A 199 5.90 15.14 0.14
CA GLY A 199 4.61 14.51 0.33
C GLY A 199 3.62 15.42 1.06
N SER A 200 2.42 14.91 1.27
CA SER A 200 1.35 15.61 1.98
C SER A 200 0.39 14.59 2.60
N GLY A 201 0.98 13.67 3.37
CA GLY A 201 0.30 12.58 4.04
C GLY A 201 1.24 11.81 4.95
N THR A 202 0.78 10.66 5.43
CA THR A 202 1.60 9.74 6.21
C THR A 202 2.18 8.68 5.28
N PHE A 203 3.50 8.73 5.11
CA PHE A 203 4.28 7.84 4.27
C PHE A 203 4.81 6.63 5.08
N PHE A 204 4.64 5.44 4.52
CA PHE A 204 5.10 4.18 5.07
C PHE A 204 6.05 3.51 4.11
N LYS A 205 7.23 3.14 4.62
CA LYS A 205 8.24 2.41 3.87
C LYS A 205 9.04 1.53 4.82
N ASN A 206 9.40 0.34 4.35
CA ASN A 206 10.42 -0.47 5.00
C ASN A 206 11.75 0.27 4.92
N MET A 207 12.29 0.66 6.07
CA MET A 207 13.64 1.17 6.13
C MET A 207 14.60 0.01 5.88
N GLU A 208 15.55 0.21 4.99
CA GLU A 208 16.71 -0.66 4.96
C GLU A 208 17.52 -0.42 6.24
N THR A 209 17.94 -1.50 6.88
CA THR A 209 18.82 -1.42 8.05
C THR A 209 20.10 -0.70 7.66
N ILE A 210 20.42 0.40 8.33
CA ILE A 210 21.72 1.05 8.19
C ILE A 210 22.68 0.38 9.17
N ARG A 211 23.68 -0.32 8.65
CA ARG A 211 24.76 -0.92 9.43
C ARG A 211 25.90 0.07 9.58
N VAL A 212 26.41 0.14 10.81
CA VAL A 212 27.56 0.97 11.16
C VAL A 212 28.80 0.09 11.19
N HIS A 213 29.78 0.42 10.38
CA HIS A 213 31.06 -0.27 10.29
C HIS A 213 32.19 0.66 10.71
N HIS A 214 33.14 0.12 11.50
CA HIS A 214 34.38 0.81 11.89
C HIS A 214 35.61 0.25 11.16
N SER A 215 35.41 -0.68 10.23
CA SER A 215 36.45 -1.22 9.36
C SER A 215 35.86 -1.75 8.05
N LEU A 216 36.69 -1.88 7.02
CA LEU A 216 36.29 -2.41 5.72
C LEU A 216 36.20 -3.95 5.67
N LYS A 217 36.63 -4.66 6.72
CA LYS A 217 36.75 -6.14 6.73
C LYS A 217 35.43 -6.89 6.54
N GLN A 218 34.31 -6.27 6.92
CA GLN A 218 32.97 -6.86 6.84
C GLN A 218 32.12 -6.22 5.72
N VAL A 219 32.75 -5.46 4.83
CA VAL A 219 32.09 -4.70 3.77
C VAL A 219 32.41 -5.35 2.42
N ASP A 220 31.40 -5.51 1.57
CA ASP A 220 31.61 -5.94 0.18
C ASP A 220 32.16 -4.75 -0.63
N LEU A 221 33.49 -4.70 -0.74
CA LEU A 221 34.21 -3.63 -1.41
C LEU A 221 33.90 -3.54 -2.91
N LYS A 222 33.52 -4.65 -3.55
CA LYS A 222 33.14 -4.63 -4.97
C LYS A 222 31.82 -3.88 -5.12
N ARG A 223 30.84 -4.23 -4.31
CA ARG A 223 29.52 -3.59 -4.31
C ARG A 223 29.61 -2.12 -3.91
N LEU A 224 30.45 -1.78 -2.93
CA LEU A 224 30.71 -0.40 -2.53
C LEU A 224 31.40 0.40 -3.65
N ARG A 225 32.38 -0.20 -4.35
CA ARG A 225 33.04 0.42 -5.51
C ARG A 225 32.03 0.74 -6.61
N ASP A 226 31.18 -0.22 -6.93
CA ASP A 226 30.15 -0.07 -7.96
C ASP A 226 29.14 1.02 -7.59
N LEU A 227 28.69 1.07 -6.33
CA LEU A 227 27.81 2.12 -5.82
C LEU A 227 28.42 3.51 -5.98
N ILE A 228 29.66 3.72 -5.51
CA ILE A 228 30.35 5.00 -5.63
C ILE A 228 30.55 5.34 -7.11
N GLY A 229 30.97 4.37 -7.93
CA GLY A 229 31.15 4.57 -9.36
C GLY A 229 29.87 4.99 -10.09
N ARG A 230 28.72 4.37 -9.77
CA ARG A 230 27.40 4.76 -10.27
C ARG A 230 26.98 6.14 -9.80
N SER A 231 27.24 6.46 -8.54
CA SER A 231 26.79 7.70 -7.90
C SER A 231 27.51 8.93 -8.45
N PHE A 232 28.80 8.80 -8.77
CA PHE A 232 29.65 9.90 -9.25
C PHE A 232 30.03 9.80 -10.74
N GLY A 233 29.62 8.72 -11.43
CA GLY A 233 29.88 8.50 -12.85
C GLY A 233 31.36 8.30 -13.21
N LYS A 234 32.20 7.88 -12.25
CA LYS A 234 33.66 7.70 -12.44
C LYS A 234 34.16 6.45 -11.74
N ALA A 235 35.13 5.78 -12.34
CA ALA A 235 35.81 4.66 -11.69
C ALA A 235 36.70 5.15 -10.54
N LEU A 236 36.66 4.43 -9.42
CA LEU A 236 37.59 4.64 -8.32
C LEU A 236 38.99 4.15 -8.71
N GLN A 237 40.03 4.79 -8.16
CA GLN A 237 41.39 4.28 -8.27
C GLN A 237 41.50 2.90 -7.60
N ASN A 238 42.43 2.08 -8.08
CA ASN A 238 42.55 0.69 -7.64
C ASN A 238 42.91 0.58 -6.15
N ASP A 239 43.72 1.51 -5.66
CA ASP A 239 44.25 1.64 -4.30
C ASP A 239 43.37 2.48 -3.36
N TYR A 240 42.20 2.94 -3.83
CA TYR A 240 41.32 3.82 -3.05
C TYR A 240 40.97 3.26 -1.67
N PHE A 241 40.63 1.97 -1.58
CA PHE A 241 40.25 1.36 -0.31
C PHE A 241 41.45 1.09 0.61
N ASP A 242 42.63 0.83 0.05
CA ASP A 242 43.86 0.65 0.80
C ASP A 242 44.24 1.97 1.52
N GLY A 243 44.11 3.10 0.82
CA GLY A 243 44.30 4.42 1.39
C GLY A 243 43.20 4.85 2.38
N LEU A 244 41.99 4.30 2.23
CA LEU A 244 40.86 4.58 3.12
C LEU A 244 40.92 3.77 4.42
N GLU A 245 41.47 2.56 4.41
CA GLU A 245 41.44 1.63 5.55
C GLU A 245 41.99 2.27 6.84
N HIS A 246 43.10 3.00 6.75
CA HIS A 246 43.72 3.67 7.90
C HIS A 246 43.08 5.01 8.28
N LYS A 247 42.19 5.54 7.43
CA LYS A 247 41.50 6.83 7.64
C LYS A 247 40.03 6.67 7.97
N LEU A 248 39.49 5.45 7.86
CA LEU A 248 38.09 5.18 8.08
C LEU A 248 37.76 5.26 9.57
N HIS A 249 36.99 6.27 9.95
CA HIS A 249 36.44 6.38 11.29
C HIS A 249 35.13 5.58 11.44
N THR A 250 34.17 5.87 10.56
CA THR A 250 32.85 5.20 10.55
C THR A 250 32.30 5.17 9.13
N LEU A 251 31.67 4.06 8.76
CA LEU A 251 30.94 3.87 7.53
C LEU A 251 29.50 3.46 7.84
N TYR A 252 28.54 4.23 7.34
CA TYR A 252 27.11 3.92 7.42
C TYR A 252 26.66 3.38 6.08
N LEU A 253 26.25 2.11 6.03
CA LEU A 253 25.79 1.45 4.81
C LEU A 253 24.39 0.88 5.00
N SER A 254 23.48 1.18 4.09
CA SER A 254 22.22 0.44 4.05
C SER A 254 22.50 -1.02 3.67
N GLU A 255 21.77 -1.98 4.23
CA GLU A 255 21.92 -3.40 3.92
C GLU A 255 21.74 -3.69 2.40
N GLY A 256 20.87 -2.90 1.77
CA GLY A 256 20.54 -2.98 0.36
C GLY A 256 21.47 -2.21 -0.57
N TYR A 257 22.51 -1.50 -0.11
CA TYR A 257 23.38 -0.63 -0.93
C TYR A 257 23.70 -1.17 -2.36
N VAL A 258 23.04 -0.66 -3.40
CA VAL A 258 23.33 -0.98 -4.82
C VAL A 258 23.51 0.33 -5.57
#